data_AF-A0A7J4PAV2-F1
#
_entry.id   AF-A0A7J4PAV2-F1
#
_cell.length_a   1.000
_cell.length_b   1.000
_cell.length_c   1.000
_cell.angle_alpha   90.00
_cell.angle_beta   90.00
_cell.angle_gamma   90.00
#
_symmetry.space_group_name_H-M   'P 1'
#
loop_
_entity.id
_entity.type
_entity.pdbx_description
1 polymer ?
#
loop_
_entity_poly.entity_id
_entity_poly.type
_entity_poly.pdbx_seq_one_letter_code
_entity_poly.pdbx_strand_id
1 'polypeptide(L)'
;MKIPPGRKVYENKEWGIRVAYPPECQVETERKTWKGVAFSFKDEELGDAFGISCEKIGKDFDLASYAAQHAGADKEDLEDVTVGGKLGKMEKHKEYVMPGVPPDTCVWVFVVHKGRVFEFLFGGQESGPQKGIWEETGNRMLDTVEFF
;
A
#
# COMPACT_ATOMS: atom_id res chain seq x y z
N MET A 1 -9.41 4.10 -16.27
CA MET A 1 -10.16 3.48 -15.15
C MET A 1 -11.57 4.01 -15.08
N LYS A 2 -12.52 3.19 -14.62
CA LYS A 2 -13.82 3.67 -14.14
C LYS A 2 -13.72 3.82 -12.62
N ILE A 3 -13.78 5.05 -12.10
CA ILE A 3 -13.82 5.30 -10.66
C ILE A 3 -15.09 4.62 -10.12
N PRO A 4 -15.02 3.71 -9.14
CA PRO A 4 -16.22 3.10 -8.58
C PRO A 4 -17.16 4.17 -8.01
N PRO A 5 -18.49 4.03 -8.18
CA PRO A 5 -19.44 5.00 -7.64
C PRO A 5 -19.21 5.27 -6.14
N GLY A 6 -19.30 6.54 -5.74
CA GLY A 6 -19.15 6.95 -4.33
C GLY A 6 -17.71 7.04 -3.81
N ARG A 7 -16.70 6.66 -4.61
CA ARG A 7 -15.29 6.81 -4.23
C ARG A 7 -14.78 8.24 -4.44
N LYS A 8 -13.88 8.68 -3.56
CA LYS A 8 -13.06 9.89 -3.76
C LYS A 8 -11.79 9.53 -4.53
N VAL A 9 -11.11 10.53 -5.08
CA VAL A 9 -9.85 10.34 -5.81
C VAL A 9 -8.76 11.16 -5.16
N TYR A 10 -7.64 10.52 -4.86
CA TYR A 10 -6.38 11.17 -4.56
C TYR A 10 -5.53 11.18 -5.83
N GLU A 11 -4.96 12.34 -6.14
CA GLU A 11 -4.07 12.52 -7.30
C GLU A 11 -2.80 13.24 -6.83
N ASN A 12 -1.65 12.64 -7.17
CA ASN A 12 -0.34 13.27 -6.98
C ASN A 12 0.34 13.43 -8.34
N LYS A 13 0.30 14.65 -8.88
CA LYS A 13 0.88 14.98 -10.19
C LYS A 13 2.40 14.92 -10.23
N GLU A 14 3.07 15.14 -9.10
CA GLU A 14 4.53 15.06 -9.03
C GLU A 14 5.00 13.60 -9.16
N TRP A 15 4.24 12.68 -8.58
CA TRP A 15 4.51 11.25 -8.66
C TRP A 15 3.92 10.63 -9.92
N GLY A 16 2.91 11.26 -10.54
CA GLY A 16 2.23 10.72 -11.72
C GLY A 16 1.32 9.54 -11.35
N ILE A 17 0.61 9.64 -10.23
CA ILE A 17 -0.27 8.59 -9.70
C ILE A 17 -1.64 9.15 -9.31
N ARG A 18 -2.67 8.33 -9.49
CA ARG A 18 -3.97 8.52 -8.85
C ARG A 18 -4.47 7.21 -8.25
N VAL A 19 -5.28 7.31 -7.20
CA VAL A 19 -5.94 6.19 -6.53
C VAL A 19 -7.35 6.61 -6.11
N ALA A 20 -8.32 5.71 -6.21
CA ALA A 20 -9.64 5.93 -5.66
C ALA A 20 -9.76 5.33 -4.26
N TYR A 21 -10.33 6.08 -3.33
CA TYR A 21 -10.41 5.71 -1.93
C TYR A 21 -11.83 5.87 -1.38
N PRO A 22 -12.17 5.13 -0.31
CA PRO A 22 -13.50 5.21 0.30
C PRO A 22 -13.77 6.58 0.95
N PRO A 23 -15.01 7.10 0.91
CA PRO A 23 -15.36 8.38 1.54
C PRO A 23 -15.27 8.38 3.08
N GLU A 24 -15.31 7.19 3.69
CA GLU A 24 -15.05 6.93 5.11
C GLU A 24 -13.58 7.11 5.50
N CYS A 25 -12.67 7.16 4.52
CA CYS A 25 -11.26 7.44 4.79
C CYS A 25 -10.94 8.95 4.69
N GLN A 26 -9.96 9.36 5.48
CA GLN A 26 -9.25 10.63 5.38
C GLN A 26 -7.87 10.42 4.79
N VAL A 27 -7.27 11.48 4.24
CA VAL A 27 -5.95 11.44 3.61
C VAL A 27 -4.98 12.27 4.44
N GLU A 28 -3.85 11.67 4.80
CA GLU A 28 -2.79 12.29 5.58
C GLU A 28 -1.49 12.26 4.79
N THR A 29 -0.93 13.43 4.47
CA THR A 29 0.30 13.56 3.67
C THR A 29 1.52 13.94 4.50
N GLU A 30 1.33 14.18 5.80
CA GLU A 30 2.40 14.61 6.71
C GLU A 30 2.35 13.77 7.99
N ARG A 31 3.20 12.73 8.08
CA ARG A 31 3.39 11.92 9.28
C ARG A 31 4.82 12.04 9.78
N LYS A 32 4.97 12.10 11.11
CA LYS A 32 6.30 12.23 11.75
C LYS A 32 7.21 11.03 11.49
N THR A 33 6.63 9.85 11.35
CA THR A 33 7.33 8.56 11.32
C THR A 33 7.46 7.97 9.92
N TRP A 34 6.75 8.51 8.92
CA TRP A 34 6.72 7.93 7.59
C TRP A 34 6.50 9.01 6.52
N LYS A 35 7.32 8.96 5.45
CA LYS A 35 7.21 9.85 4.30
C LYS A 35 6.34 9.17 3.24
N GLY A 36 5.06 9.51 3.24
CA GLY A 36 4.09 8.94 2.31
C GLY A 36 2.72 9.58 2.46
N VAL A 37 1.74 8.95 1.84
CA VAL A 37 0.34 9.31 1.89
C VAL A 37 -0.41 8.17 2.56
N ALA A 38 -0.99 8.43 3.72
CA ALA A 38 -1.83 7.46 4.41
C ALA A 38 -3.30 7.76 4.14
N PHE A 39 -4.08 6.70 3.98
CA PHE A 39 -5.52 6.70 3.92
C PHE A 39 -6.02 5.98 5.16
N SER A 40 -6.61 6.71 6.09
CA SER A 40 -7.03 6.16 7.38
C SER A 40 -8.53 6.21 7.50
N PHE A 41 -9.14 5.21 8.12
CA PHE A 41 -10.54 5.29 8.47
C PHE A 41 -10.76 6.44 9.47
N LYS A 42 -11.89 7.15 9.34
CA LYS A 42 -12.30 8.15 10.34
C LYS A 42 -12.69 7.52 11.67
N ASP A 43 -13.06 6.25 11.64
CA ASP A 43 -13.20 5.45 12.84
C ASP A 43 -11.80 5.00 13.29
N GLU A 44 -11.33 5.56 14.40
CA GLU A 44 -9.98 5.30 14.91
C GLU A 44 -9.75 3.84 15.29
N GLU A 45 -10.80 3.07 15.60
CA GLU A 45 -10.68 1.63 15.88
C GLU A 45 -10.27 0.83 14.64
N LEU A 46 -10.54 1.37 13.44
CA LEU A 46 -10.20 0.73 12.17
C LEU A 46 -8.81 1.08 11.64
N GLY A 47 -8.19 2.16 12.14
CA GLY A 47 -6.81 2.52 11.82
C GLY A 47 -6.56 2.87 10.34
N ASP A 48 -5.36 2.51 9.85
CA ASP A 48 -4.94 2.79 8.48
C ASP A 48 -5.52 1.77 7.49
N ALA A 49 -6.12 2.26 6.42
CA ALA A 49 -6.66 1.44 5.34
C ALA A 49 -5.64 1.16 4.24
N PHE A 50 -4.78 2.13 3.93
CA PHE A 50 -3.85 2.07 2.81
C PHE A 50 -2.75 3.13 2.93
N GLY A 51 -1.54 2.82 2.50
CA GLY A 51 -0.40 3.72 2.45
C GLY A 51 0.24 3.71 1.06
N ILE A 52 0.69 4.87 0.60
CA ILE A 52 1.54 5.03 -0.59
C ILE A 52 2.83 5.76 -0.21
N SER A 53 3.98 5.14 -0.45
CA SER A 53 5.29 5.81 -0.42
C SER A 53 5.87 5.85 -1.85
N CYS A 54 6.77 6.80 -2.10
CA CYS A 54 7.39 6.95 -3.42
C CYS A 54 8.82 7.49 -3.30
N GLU A 55 9.76 6.79 -3.94
CA GLU A 55 11.18 7.14 -3.92
C GLU A 55 11.79 7.13 -5.32
N LYS A 56 12.79 7.99 -5.55
CA LYS A 56 13.55 7.99 -6.82
C LYS A 56 14.53 6.84 -6.82
N ILE A 57 14.68 6.17 -7.96
CA ILE A 57 15.59 5.02 -8.11
C ILE A 57 16.71 5.30 -9.12
N GLY A 58 17.83 4.61 -8.94
CA GLY A 58 18.99 4.66 -9.83
C GLY A 58 18.83 3.78 -11.08
N LYS A 59 19.82 3.84 -11.98
CA LYS A 59 19.83 3.05 -13.22
C LYS A 59 19.97 1.54 -12.99
N ASP A 60 20.67 1.16 -11.92
CA ASP A 60 20.95 -0.25 -11.57
C ASP A 60 19.94 -0.82 -10.56
N PHE A 61 18.74 -0.23 -10.51
CA PHE A 61 17.70 -0.63 -9.57
C PHE A 61 17.14 -2.02 -9.89
N ASP A 62 17.16 -2.90 -8.90
CA ASP A 62 16.52 -4.22 -8.95
C ASP A 62 15.30 -4.26 -8.01
N LEU A 63 14.11 -4.38 -8.60
CA LEU A 63 12.85 -4.37 -7.86
C LEU A 63 12.74 -5.56 -6.92
N ALA A 64 13.21 -6.75 -7.31
CA ALA A 64 13.11 -7.94 -6.48
C ALA A 64 13.99 -7.83 -5.23
N SER A 65 15.25 -7.38 -5.37
CA SER A 65 16.12 -7.08 -4.21
C SER A 65 15.54 -6.02 -3.31
N TYR A 66 15.00 -4.94 -3.89
CA TYR A 66 14.41 -3.86 -3.11
C TYR A 66 13.21 -4.35 -2.31
N ALA A 67 12.27 -5.05 -2.95
CA ALA A 67 11.06 -5.59 -2.33
C ALA A 67 11.39 -6.61 -1.23
N ALA A 68 12.28 -7.57 -1.50
CA ALA A 68 12.72 -8.57 -0.52
C ALA A 68 13.30 -7.92 0.74
N GLN A 69 14.18 -6.93 0.56
CA GLN A 69 14.78 -6.20 1.68
C GLN A 69 13.75 -5.40 2.48
N HIS A 70 12.81 -4.72 1.82
CA HIS A 70 11.85 -3.84 2.49
C HIS A 70 10.73 -4.63 3.16
N ALA A 71 10.31 -5.76 2.58
CA ALA A 71 9.31 -6.63 3.17
C ALA A 71 9.89 -7.61 4.19
N GLY A 72 11.22 -7.76 4.28
CA GLY A 72 11.86 -8.73 5.16
C GLY A 72 11.67 -10.17 4.72
N ALA A 73 11.52 -10.40 3.42
CA ALA A 73 11.23 -11.70 2.81
C ALA A 73 12.36 -12.15 1.87
N ASP A 74 12.41 -13.44 1.55
CA ASP A 74 13.29 -13.95 0.51
C ASP A 74 12.74 -13.58 -0.88
N LYS A 75 13.63 -13.37 -1.85
CA LYS A 75 13.23 -12.99 -3.23
C LYS A 75 12.31 -14.00 -3.90
N GLU A 76 12.45 -15.27 -3.52
CA GLU A 76 11.70 -16.39 -4.09
C GLU A 76 10.26 -16.45 -3.59
N ASP A 77 9.98 -15.82 -2.44
CA ASP A 77 8.65 -15.76 -1.82
C ASP A 77 7.81 -14.61 -2.40
N LEU A 78 8.45 -13.65 -3.09
CA LEU A 78 7.76 -12.52 -3.70
C LEU A 78 6.89 -12.94 -4.89
N GLU A 79 5.60 -12.61 -4.81
CA GLU A 79 4.64 -12.83 -5.88
C GLU A 79 4.75 -11.76 -6.98
N ASP A 80 4.61 -12.16 -8.24
CA ASP A 80 4.45 -11.22 -9.35
C ASP A 80 3.02 -10.66 -9.38
N VAL A 81 2.90 -9.33 -9.42
CA VAL A 81 1.61 -8.64 -9.45
C VAL A 81 1.59 -7.58 -10.56
N THR A 82 0.39 -7.18 -10.99
CA THR A 82 0.21 -6.04 -11.89
C THR A 82 -0.66 -4.99 -11.23
N VAL A 83 -0.15 -3.76 -11.12
CA VAL A 83 -0.85 -2.61 -10.52
C VAL A 83 -0.80 -1.44 -11.49
N GLY A 84 -1.95 -0.87 -11.83
CA GLY A 84 -2.02 0.25 -12.79
C GLY A 84 -1.34 -0.05 -14.14
N GLY A 85 -1.34 -1.32 -14.57
CA GLY A 85 -0.68 -1.78 -15.79
C GLY A 85 0.85 -1.87 -15.71
N LYS A 86 1.43 -1.88 -14.51
CA LYS A 86 2.88 -2.05 -14.27
C LYS A 86 3.12 -3.36 -13.54
N LEU A 87 4.14 -4.10 -13.97
CA LEU A 87 4.63 -5.27 -13.24
C LEU A 87 5.26 -4.82 -11.92
N GLY A 88 4.93 -5.54 -10.86
CA GLY A 88 5.38 -5.29 -9.51
C GLY A 88 5.71 -6.57 -8.77
N LYS A 89 6.13 -6.42 -7.52
CA LYS A 89 6.35 -7.51 -6.57
C LYS A 89 5.45 -7.32 -5.36
N MET A 90 4.87 -8.40 -4.87
CA MET A 90 4.02 -8.39 -3.69
C MET A 90 4.58 -9.36 -2.65
N GLU A 91 4.50 -8.96 -1.39
CA GLU A 91 4.72 -9.82 -0.23
C GLU A 91 3.52 -9.72 0.70
N LYS A 92 3.01 -10.87 1.16
CA LYS A 92 1.98 -10.92 2.19
C LYS A 92 2.60 -11.49 3.45
N HIS A 93 3.14 -10.59 4.26
CA HIS A 93 3.84 -10.94 5.47
C HIS A 93 2.89 -11.03 6.67
N LYS A 94 3.05 -12.11 7.46
CA LYS A 94 2.41 -12.26 8.76
C LYS A 94 3.41 -11.98 9.87
N GLU A 95 3.76 -10.73 10.14
CA GLU A 95 4.45 -10.42 11.39
C GLU A 95 4.10 -9.05 11.93
N TYR A 96 3.60 -9.05 13.17
CA TYR A 96 4.13 -8.21 14.24
C TYR A 96 3.67 -8.75 15.61
N VAL A 97 4.42 -9.66 16.23
CA VAL A 97 4.12 -10.11 17.61
C VAL A 97 4.80 -9.15 18.60
N MET A 98 4.16 -8.01 18.88
CA MET A 98 4.51 -7.26 20.09
C MET A 98 3.82 -7.90 21.30
N PRO A 99 4.52 -8.07 22.44
CA PRO A 99 3.89 -8.54 23.66
C PRO A 99 2.67 -7.66 24.03
N GLY A 100 1.48 -8.24 24.02
CA GLY A 100 0.23 -7.54 24.31
C GLY A 100 -0.50 -6.92 23.11
N VAL A 101 0.02 -7.05 21.90
CA VAL A 101 -0.66 -6.63 20.67
C VAL A 101 -0.92 -7.85 19.78
N PRO A 102 -2.16 -8.07 19.31
CA PRO A 102 -2.45 -9.11 18.34
C PRO A 102 -1.58 -8.97 17.09
N PRO A 103 -1.12 -10.07 16.48
CA PRO A 103 -0.32 -10.00 15.27
C PRO A 103 -1.10 -9.33 14.14
N ASP A 104 -0.48 -8.33 13.52
CA ASP A 104 -0.96 -7.72 12.29
C ASP A 104 -0.48 -8.53 11.09
N THR A 105 -1.35 -8.61 10.07
CA THR A 105 -0.96 -9.07 8.74
C THR A 105 -0.82 -7.86 7.84
N CYS A 106 0.26 -7.81 7.07
CA CYS A 106 0.55 -6.70 6.17
C CYS A 106 0.77 -7.20 4.75
N VAL A 107 0.31 -6.42 3.79
CA VAL A 107 0.57 -6.61 2.37
C VAL A 107 1.42 -5.45 1.89
N TRP A 108 2.57 -5.78 1.32
CA TRP A 108 3.50 -4.84 0.70
C TRP A 108 3.50 -5.07 -0.80
N VAL A 109 3.29 -4.02 -1.58
CA VAL A 109 3.34 -4.09 -3.05
C VAL A 109 4.27 -3.02 -3.59
N PHE A 110 5.21 -3.43 -4.43
CA PHE A 110 6.24 -2.56 -5.00
C PHE A 110 6.14 -2.51 -6.52
N VAL A 111 6.15 -1.29 -7.07
CA VAL A 111 5.98 -1.06 -8.51
C VAL A 111 6.93 0.02 -9.00
N VAL A 112 7.49 -0.15 -10.19
CA VAL A 112 8.34 0.89 -10.81
C VAL A 112 7.57 1.69 -11.86
N HIS A 113 7.65 3.02 -11.75
CA HIS A 113 7.15 3.94 -12.76
C HIS A 113 8.04 5.19 -12.87
N LYS A 114 8.42 5.57 -14.11
CA LYS A 114 9.19 6.79 -14.43
C LYS A 114 10.41 7.04 -13.52
N GLY A 115 11.23 6.01 -13.30
CA GLY A 115 12.43 6.13 -12.47
C GLY A 115 12.15 6.34 -10.98
N ARG A 116 10.97 5.89 -10.52
CA ARG A 116 10.58 5.84 -9.11
C ARG A 116 10.08 4.45 -8.77
N VAL A 117 10.29 4.04 -7.51
CA VAL A 117 9.60 2.92 -6.90
C VAL A 117 8.44 3.46 -6.06
N PHE A 118 7.31 2.78 -6.18
CA PHE A 118 6.11 3.01 -5.39
C PHE A 118 5.93 1.83 -4.47
N GLU A 119 5.69 2.11 -3.21
CA GLU A 119 5.32 1.13 -2.19
C GLU A 119 3.86 1.37 -1.82
N PHE A 120 3.07 0.31 -1.85
CA PHE A 120 1.72 0.28 -1.33
C PHE A 120 1.70 -0.63 -0.12
N LEU A 121 1.20 -0.12 1.00
CA LEU A 121 1.15 -0.85 2.27
C LEU A 121 -0.28 -0.82 2.81
N PHE A 122 -0.82 -1.98 3.17
CA PHE A 122 -2.06 -2.09 3.92
C PHE A 122 -2.00 -3.32 4.80
N GLY A 123 -2.58 -3.23 5.99
CA GLY A 123 -2.50 -4.28 6.97
C GLY A 123 -3.39 -4.01 8.15
N GLY A 124 -3.62 -5.03 8.96
CA GLY A 124 -4.41 -4.90 10.16
C GLY A 124 -4.56 -6.23 10.89
N GLN A 125 -5.34 -6.19 11.95
CA GLN A 125 -5.53 -7.35 12.82
C GLN A 125 -6.41 -8.41 12.15
N GLU A 126 -6.05 -9.67 12.34
CA GLU A 126 -6.85 -10.85 11.92
C GLU A 126 -8.01 -11.15 12.88
N SER A 127 -8.22 -10.28 13.87
CA SER A 127 -9.27 -10.37 14.89
C SER A 127 -9.78 -8.97 15.24
N GLY A 128 -10.92 -8.90 15.91
CA GLY A 128 -11.51 -7.61 16.29
C GLY A 128 -12.19 -6.90 15.12
N PRO A 129 -12.45 -5.58 15.27
CA PRO A 129 -13.27 -4.83 14.33
C PRO A 129 -12.65 -4.67 12.94
N GLN A 130 -11.32 -4.82 12.80
CA GLN A 130 -10.60 -4.69 11.52
C GLN A 130 -10.63 -5.94 10.65
N LYS A 131 -11.05 -7.09 11.20
CA LYS A 131 -10.93 -8.39 10.54
C LYS A 131 -11.58 -8.38 9.14
N GLY A 132 -10.75 -8.59 8.12
CA GLY A 132 -11.17 -8.62 6.71
C GLY A 132 -11.43 -7.25 6.08
N ILE A 133 -11.67 -6.20 6.88
CA ILE A 133 -11.92 -4.83 6.39
C ILE A 133 -10.66 -4.24 5.77
N TRP A 134 -9.51 -4.39 6.44
CA TRP A 134 -8.23 -3.88 5.95
C TRP A 134 -7.85 -4.54 4.62
N GLU A 135 -8.04 -5.86 4.51
CA GLU A 135 -7.68 -6.63 3.31
C GLU A 135 -8.61 -6.30 2.14
N GLU A 136 -9.92 -6.28 2.37
CA GLU A 136 -10.90 -5.91 1.34
C GLU A 136 -10.70 -4.47 0.87
N THR A 137 -10.46 -3.54 1.79
CA THR A 137 -10.31 -2.11 1.46
C THR A 137 -9.00 -1.85 0.74
N GLY A 138 -7.89 -2.38 1.24
CA GLY A 138 -6.57 -2.21 0.67
C GLY A 138 -6.48 -2.77 -0.74
N ASN A 139 -6.96 -4.00 -0.98
CA ASN A 139 -7.00 -4.58 -2.32
C ASN A 139 -7.87 -3.76 -3.28
N ARG A 140 -9.06 -3.33 -2.84
CA ARG A 140 -9.94 -2.48 -3.67
C ARG A 140 -9.32 -1.13 -3.99
N MET A 141 -8.49 -0.58 -3.11
CA MET A 141 -7.75 0.65 -3.40
C MET A 141 -6.62 0.37 -4.38
N LEU A 142 -5.86 -0.72 -4.19
CA LEU A 142 -4.79 -1.15 -5.08
C LEU A 142 -5.29 -1.34 -6.53
N ASP A 143 -6.47 -1.93 -6.71
CA ASP A 143 -7.13 -2.13 -8.02
C ASP A 143 -7.46 -0.82 -8.76
N THR A 144 -7.44 0.31 -8.04
CA THR A 144 -7.77 1.63 -8.58
C THR A 144 -6.54 2.50 -8.87
N VAL A 145 -5.34 1.97 -8.64
CA VAL A 145 -4.11 2.69 -8.93
C VAL A 145 -3.96 2.88 -10.44
N GLU A 146 -3.70 4.12 -10.86
CA GLU A 146 -3.28 4.44 -12.22
C GLU A 146 -2.03 5.32 -12.22
N PHE A 147 -1.14 5.05 -13.17
CA PHE A 147 0.06 5.84 -13.43
C PHE A 147 -0.09 6.66 -14.72
N PHE A 148 0.40 7.91 -14.75
CA PHE A 148 0.34 8.81 -15.91
C PHE A 148 1.57 9.68 -16.09
#